data_AF-A0A7V3RMQ9-F1
#
_entry.id   AF-A0A7V3RMQ9-F1
#
_cell.length_a   1.000
_cell.length_b   1.000
_cell.length_c   1.000
_cell.angle_alpha   90.00
_cell.angle_beta   90.00
_cell.angle_gamma   90.00
#
_symmetry.space_group_name_H-M   'P 1'
#
loop_
_entity.id
_entity.type
_entity.pdbx_description
1 polymer ?
#
loop_
_entity_poly.entity_id
_entity_poly.type
_entity_poly.pdbx_seq_one_letter_code
_entity_poly.pdbx_strand_id
1 'polypeptide(L)'
;MRNMLALFGAALLTVGGVGWYLGWYKVRSQPASVPGQHSVNIDINTNKISADLQQGEQKLQQWLETKGSEQNKKADGGLMLPSPSSPTHAKANDPQK
;
A
#
# COMPACT_ATOMS: atom_id res chain seq x y z
N MET A 1 23.93 -19.01 -8.80
CA MET A 1 22.87 -18.23 -8.14
C MET A 1 21.49 -18.58 -8.71
N ARG A 2 20.98 -19.79 -8.45
CA ARG A 2 19.72 -20.27 -9.07
C ARG A 2 18.47 -19.55 -8.52
N ASN A 3 18.54 -19.07 -7.28
CA ASN A 3 17.40 -18.41 -6.62
C ASN A 3 17.10 -17.02 -7.17
N MET A 4 18.13 -16.29 -7.64
CA MET A 4 17.93 -14.96 -8.24
C MET A 4 17.22 -15.05 -9.60
N LEU A 5 17.53 -16.08 -10.40
CA LEU A 5 16.79 -16.33 -11.65
C LEU A 5 15.33 -16.73 -11.39
N ALA A 6 15.08 -17.52 -10.34
CA ALA A 6 13.72 -17.88 -9.95
C ALA A 6 12.91 -16.65 -9.50
N LEU A 7 13.51 -15.75 -8.71
CA LEU A 7 12.89 -14.48 -8.32
C LEU A 7 12.59 -13.59 -9.53
N PHE A 8 13.53 -13.50 -10.47
CA PHE A 8 13.34 -12.73 -11.69
C PHE A 8 12.22 -13.30 -12.56
N GLY A 9 12.18 -14.63 -12.72
CA GLY A 9 11.09 -15.31 -13.43
C GLY A 9 9.74 -15.06 -12.76
N ALA A 10 9.66 -15.19 -11.44
CA ALA A 10 8.44 -14.88 -10.68
C ALA A 10 8.02 -13.42 -10.82
N ALA A 11 8.97 -12.47 -10.79
CA ALA A 11 8.68 -11.06 -11.00
C ALA A 11 8.12 -10.79 -12.40
N LEU A 12 8.72 -11.36 -13.45
CA LEU A 12 8.22 -11.23 -14.81
C LEU A 12 6.82 -11.83 -14.98
N LEU A 13 6.56 -13.01 -14.41
CA LEU A 13 5.23 -13.62 -14.44
C LEU A 13 4.20 -12.77 -13.70
N THR A 14 4.59 -12.17 -12.57
CA THR A 14 3.70 -11.29 -11.79
C THR A 14 3.39 -10.02 -12.59
N VAL A 15 4.41 -9.35 -13.14
CA VAL A 15 4.21 -8.13 -13.96
C VAL A 15 3.43 -8.44 -15.23
N GLY A 16 3.72 -9.55 -15.91
CA GLY A 16 3.00 -9.97 -17.11
C GLY A 16 1.55 -10.34 -16.83
N GLY A 17 1.29 -11.15 -15.80
CA GLY A 17 -0.06 -11.58 -15.42
C GLY A 17 -0.91 -10.46 -14.84
N VAL A 18 -0.37 -9.72 -13.85
CA VAL A 18 -1.07 -8.57 -13.24
C VAL A 18 -1.23 -7.47 -14.26
N GLY A 19 -0.19 -7.16 -15.05
CA GLY A 19 -0.28 -6.16 -16.10
C GLY A 19 -1.29 -6.53 -17.19
N TRP A 20 -1.45 -7.82 -17.52
CA TRP A 20 -2.53 -8.26 -18.41
C TRP A 20 -3.90 -8.05 -17.78
N TYR A 21 -4.08 -8.46 -16.52
CA TYR A 21 -5.35 -8.33 -15.79
C TYR A 21 -5.75 -6.86 -15.58
N LEU A 22 -4.79 -5.99 -15.28
CA LEU A 22 -4.99 -4.54 -15.16
C LEU A 22 -5.09 -3.86 -16.52
N GLY A 23 -4.85 -4.53 -17.64
CA GLY A 23 -4.94 -3.96 -18.98
C GLY A 23 -3.80 -3.00 -19.34
N TRP A 24 -2.61 -3.21 -18.77
CA TRP A 24 -1.38 -2.49 -19.14
C TRP A 24 -0.93 -2.78 -20.57
N TYR A 25 -1.22 -3.98 -21.06
CA TYR A 25 -0.88 -4.44 -22.40
C TYR A 25 -2.16 -4.70 -23.19
N LYS A 26 -2.30 -4.10 -24.37
CA LYS A 26 -3.41 -4.35 -25.28
C LYS A 26 -2.85 -4.84 -26.61
N VAL A 27 -3.03 -6.12 -26.88
CA VAL A 27 -2.64 -6.71 -28.18
C VAL A 27 -3.81 -6.55 -29.13
N ARG A 28 -3.63 -5.76 -30.18
CA ARG A 28 -4.59 -5.65 -31.29
C ARG A 28 -4.02 -6.33 -32.51
N SER A 29 -4.65 -7.41 -32.92
CA SER A 29 -4.44 -8.01 -34.23
C SER A 29 -5.18 -7.16 -35.24
N GLN A 30 -4.46 -6.44 -36.10
CA GLN A 30 -5.09 -5.77 -37.22
C GLN A 30 -5.18 -6.77 -38.38
N PRO A 31 -6.35 -6.89 -39.04
CA PRO A 31 -6.43 -7.71 -40.25
C PRO A 31 -5.47 -7.10 -41.28
N ALA A 32 -4.47 -7.87 -41.69
CA ALA A 32 -3.53 -7.38 -42.69
C ALA A 32 -4.25 -7.29 -44.04
N SER A 33 -4.08 -6.16 -44.71
CA SER A 33 -4.69 -5.88 -46.02
C SER A 33 -4.19 -6.80 -47.15
N VAL A 34 -3.17 -7.63 -46.89
CA VAL A 34 -2.53 -8.51 -47.88
C VAL A 34 -2.54 -9.95 -47.36
N PRO A 35 -2.95 -10.94 -48.18
CA PRO A 35 -2.90 -12.35 -47.80
C PRO A 35 -1.47 -12.77 -47.41
N GLY A 36 -1.30 -13.36 -46.23
CA GLY A 36 0.00 -13.85 -45.73
C GLY A 36 0.78 -12.85 -44.86
N GLN A 37 0.28 -11.64 -44.63
CA GLN A 37 0.85 -10.72 -43.64
C GLN A 37 0.05 -10.77 -42.33
N HIS A 38 0.71 -10.59 -41.20
CA HIS A 38 0.08 -10.46 -39.89
C HIS A 38 0.62 -9.21 -39.20
N SER A 39 -0.23 -8.21 -38.99
CA SER A 39 0.12 -7.00 -38.24
C SER A 39 -0.35 -7.13 -36.80
N VAL A 40 0.59 -7.19 -35.86
CA VAL A 40 0.32 -7.21 -34.43
C VAL A 40 0.72 -5.85 -33.87
N ASN A 41 -0.26 -5.06 -33.43
CA ASN A 41 0.00 -3.82 -32.71
C ASN A 41 -0.05 -4.10 -31.20
N ILE A 42 1.03 -3.77 -30.50
CA ILE A 42 1.13 -3.92 -29.04
C ILE A 42 1.05 -2.53 -28.43
N ASP A 43 -0.11 -2.18 -27.89
CA ASP A 43 -0.31 -0.91 -27.20
C ASP A 43 0.04 -1.09 -25.71
N ILE A 44 1.02 -0.33 -25.22
CA ILE A 44 1.41 -0.29 -23.80
C ILE A 44 0.81 0.97 -23.18
N ASN A 45 -0.09 0.80 -22.21
CA ASN A 45 -0.78 1.91 -21.55
C ASN A 45 0.02 2.43 -20.34
N THR A 46 1.07 3.23 -20.60
CA THR A 46 1.93 3.80 -19.55
C THR A 46 1.15 4.63 -18.52
N ASN A 47 0.12 5.37 -18.95
CA ASN A 47 -0.74 6.14 -18.04
C ASN A 47 -1.49 5.26 -17.04
N LYS A 48 -1.88 4.05 -17.44
CA LYS A 48 -2.60 3.13 -16.56
C LYS A 48 -1.64 2.46 -15.58
N ILE A 49 -0.43 2.12 -16.05
CA ILE A 49 0.65 1.59 -15.20
C ILE A 49 0.96 2.57 -14.06
N SER A 50 1.17 3.85 -14.37
CA SER A 50 1.48 4.85 -13.34
C SER A 50 0.33 5.08 -12.37
N ALA A 51 -0.92 5.13 -12.85
CA ALA A 51 -2.10 5.27 -12.00
C ALA A 51 -2.29 4.06 -11.07
N ASP A 52 -2.18 2.84 -11.61
CA ASP A 52 -2.32 1.62 -10.81
C ASP A 52 -1.18 1.50 -9.77
N LEU A 53 0.03 1.96 -10.09
CA LEU A 53 1.16 1.99 -9.16
C LEU A 53 0.91 2.96 -8.00
N GLN A 54 0.39 4.16 -8.28
CA GLN A 54 0.01 5.14 -7.25
C GLN A 54 -1.13 4.62 -6.36
N GLN A 55 -2.16 4.01 -6.96
CA GLN A 55 -3.26 3.42 -6.20
C GLN A 55 -2.81 2.24 -5.34
N GLY A 56 -1.90 1.42 -5.86
CA GLY A 56 -1.30 0.31 -5.12
C GLY A 56 -0.55 0.79 -3.88
N GLU A 57 0.27 1.84 -4.02
CA GLU A 57 1.02 2.42 -2.90
C GLU A 57 0.09 3.02 -1.84
N GLN A 58 -0.93 3.77 -2.24
CA GLN A 58 -1.92 4.33 -1.32
C GLN A 58 -2.68 3.25 -0.55
N LYS A 59 -3.11 2.19 -1.24
CA LYS A 59 -3.78 1.06 -0.57
C LYS A 59 -2.85 0.32 0.38
N LEU A 60 -1.57 0.16 0.02
CA LEU A 60 -0.61 -0.51 0.88
C LEU A 60 -0.35 0.30 2.16
N GLN A 61 -0.19 1.62 2.03
CA GLN A 61 -0.06 2.53 3.17
C GLN A 61 -1.28 2.46 4.07
N GLN A 62 -2.49 2.57 3.51
CA GLN A 62 -3.74 2.49 4.27
C GLN A 62 -3.89 1.15 5.02
N TRP A 63 -3.52 0.04 4.39
CA TRP A 63 -3.55 -1.27 5.04
C TRP A 63 -2.52 -1.40 6.17
N LEU A 64 -1.33 -0.82 6.00
CA LEU A 64 -0.28 -0.84 7.01
C LEU A 64 -0.68 0.02 8.22
N GLU A 65 -1.25 1.20 7.99
CA GLU A 65 -1.80 2.08 9.01
C GLU A 65 -2.97 1.43 9.75
N THR A 66 -3.88 0.79 9.03
CA THR A 66 -5.03 0.08 9.63
C THR A 66 -4.56 -1.06 10.53
N LYS A 67 -3.61 -1.89 10.07
CA LYS A 67 -3.05 -2.96 10.91
C LYS A 67 -2.24 -2.45 12.10
N GLY A 68 -1.46 -1.38 11.92
CA GLY A 68 -0.72 -0.73 13.00
C GLY A 68 -1.64 -0.11 14.06
N SER A 69 -2.81 0.37 13.64
CA SER A 69 -3.84 0.94 14.51
C SER A 69 -4.65 -0.15 15.24
N GLU A 70 -4.98 -1.25 14.57
CA GLU A 70 -5.65 -2.41 15.21
C GLU A 70 -4.77 -3.11 16.25
N GLN A 71 -3.45 -3.15 16.03
CA GLN A 71 -2.50 -3.69 17.02
C GLN A 71 -2.38 -2.79 18.25
N ASN A 72 -2.47 -1.46 18.11
CA ASN A 72 -2.52 -0.53 19.24
C ASN A 72 -3.85 -0.58 20.00
N LYS A 73 -4.98 -0.80 19.30
CA LYS A 73 -6.31 -0.85 19.95
C LYS A 73 -6.53 -2.11 20.81
N LYS A 74 -5.76 -3.19 20.57
CA LYS A 74 -5.75 -4.38 21.45
C LYS A 74 -4.79 -4.27 22.65
N ALA A 75 -3.87 -3.29 22.66
CA ALA A 75 -2.99 -3.02 23.78
C ALA A 75 -3.56 -2.00 24.79
N ASP A 76 -4.53 -1.18 24.37
CA ASP A 76 -5.08 -0.07 25.17
C ASP A 76 -6.39 -0.42 25.93
N GLY A 77 -6.86 -1.68 25.85
CA GLY A 77 -8.10 -2.11 26.52
C GLY A 77 -7.95 -2.50 28.00
N GLY A 78 -6.79 -2.28 28.63
CA GLY A 78 -6.45 -2.93 29.90
C GLY A 78 -5.84 -2.07 31.02
N LEU A 79 -5.66 -0.76 30.86
CA LEU A 79 -5.06 0.07 31.91
C LEU A 79 -5.77 1.42 32.05
N MET A 80 -6.99 1.41 32.60
CA MET A 80 -7.48 2.56 33.35
C MET A 80 -6.62 2.68 34.62
N LEU A 81 -5.54 3.46 34.56
CA LEU A 81 -4.97 4.06 35.77
C LEU A 81 -5.69 5.40 35.98
N PRO A 82 -6.47 5.57 37.07
CA PRO A 82 -6.89 6.90 37.46
C PRO A 82 -5.63 7.73 37.75
N SER A 83 -5.54 8.93 37.14
CA SER A 83 -4.48 9.90 37.43
C SER A 83 -4.37 10.15 38.94
N PRO A 84 -3.16 10.08 39.53
CA PRO A 84 -2.97 10.49 40.92
C PRO A 84 -3.11 12.01 41.00
N SER A 85 -4.18 12.48 41.65
CA SER A 85 -4.30 13.87 42.10
C SER A 85 -3.19 14.18 43.10
N SER A 86 -2.30 15.10 42.75
CA SER A 86 -1.18 15.56 43.58
C SER A 86 -1.63 16.14 44.92
N PRO A 87 -0.88 15.94 46.02
CA PRO A 87 -1.27 16.38 47.35
C PRO A 87 -1.03 17.87 47.58
N THR A 88 -2.04 18.47 48.21
CA THR A 88 -2.05 19.71 49.00
C THR A 88 -0.70 20.15 49.55
N HIS A 89 -0.18 21.28 49.08
CA HIS A 89 0.72 22.12 49.88
C HIS A 89 -0.11 23.18 50.61
N ALA A 90 -0.40 22.89 51.87
CA ALA A 90 -0.83 23.86 52.86
C ALA A 90 0.25 24.94 53.00
N LYS A 91 -0.13 26.21 52.82
CA LYS A 91 0.65 27.36 53.28
C LYS A 91 -0.13 28.00 54.42
N ALA A 92 0.24 27.61 55.64
CA ALA A 92 -0.05 28.34 56.87
C ALA A 92 0.93 29.52 57.03
N ASN A 93 0.53 30.45 57.92
CA ASN A 93 1.21 31.66 58.43
C ASN A 93 0.96 32.96 57.63
N ASP A 94 0.52 34.09 58.20
CA ASP A 94 0.35 34.52 59.62
C ASP A 94 -0.55 35.81 59.67
N PRO A 95 -0.65 36.65 60.74
CA PRO A 95 -1.90 37.12 61.33
C PRO A 95 -2.17 38.65 61.19
N GLN A 96 -3.34 39.10 61.68
CA GLN A 96 -3.64 40.43 62.26
C GLN A 96 -3.16 41.71 61.54
N LYS A 97 -4.10 42.52 61.02
CA LYS A 97 -4.42 43.89 61.52
C LYS A 97 -5.72 44.41 60.92
#